data_AF-A0A357R3I1-F1
#
_entry.id   AF-A0A357R3I1-F1
#
_cell.length_a   1.000
_cell.length_b   1.000
_cell.length_c   1.000
_cell.angle_alpha   90.00
_cell.angle_beta   90.00
_cell.angle_gamma   90.00
#
_symmetry.space_group_name_H-M   'P 1'
#
loop_
_entity.id
_entity.type
_entity.pdbx_description
1 polymer ?
#
loop_
_entity_poly.entity_id
_entity_poly.type
_entity_poly.pdbx_seq_one_letter_code
_entity_poly.pdbx_strand_id
1 'polypeptide(L)'
;MADEQVKVLLTGGGTGGHIYPAIVIADEIRRLNPSAQILFVGTRRGLESKVVPRLGYEIKYIDVRFLVRRLTLKNFVTIYKALTSVFASQKIIREFKPDIVVGTGGYVSGPVVLA
;
A
#
# COMPACT_ATOMS: atom_id res chain seq x y z
N MET A 1 25.23 5.74 17.73
CA MET A 1 24.03 4.88 17.70
C MET A 1 23.93 4.38 16.28
N ALA A 2 23.95 3.06 16.07
CA ALA A 2 23.85 2.52 14.72
C ALA A 2 22.57 3.08 14.08
N ASP A 3 22.69 3.64 12.89
CA ASP A 3 21.59 4.18 12.12
C ASP A 3 20.64 2.99 11.85
N GLU A 4 19.62 2.82 12.69
CA GLU A 4 18.74 1.67 12.60
C GLU A 4 18.00 1.76 11.27
N GLN A 5 18.17 0.72 10.45
CA GLN A 5 17.56 0.65 9.14
C GLN A 5 16.04 0.46 9.30
N VAL A 6 15.31 1.58 9.36
CA VAL A 6 13.85 1.57 9.49
C VAL A 6 13.21 1.08 8.20
N LYS A 7 12.27 0.15 8.33
CA LYS A 7 11.47 -0.40 7.24
C LYS A 7 10.07 0.17 7.29
N VAL A 8 9.69 0.90 6.24
CA VAL A 8 8.40 1.57 6.16
C VAL A 8 7.59 0.99 5.01
N LEU A 9 6.39 0.53 5.34
CA LEU A 9 5.40 0.08 4.36
C LEU A 9 4.37 1.19 4.16
N LEU A 10 4.25 1.69 2.93
CA LEU A 10 3.27 2.70 2.58
C LEU A 10 2.15 2.13 1.73
N THR A 11 0.93 2.58 2.02
CA THR A 11 -0.24 2.22 1.24
C THR A 11 -1.15 3.43 1.03
N GLY A 12 -1.67 3.51 -0.18
CA GLY A 12 -2.42 4.66 -0.67
C GLY A 12 -2.58 4.51 -2.16
N GLY A 13 -3.81 4.40 -2.67
CA GLY A 13 -3.97 3.97 -4.05
C GLY A 13 -5.37 4.15 -4.64
N GLY A 14 -5.45 3.99 -5.95
CA GLY A 14 -6.64 4.21 -6.76
C GLY A 14 -6.63 5.55 -7.50
N THR A 15 -6.38 6.65 -6.81
CA THR A 15 -6.32 8.02 -7.38
C THR A 15 -5.13 8.81 -6.85
N GLY A 16 -4.82 9.94 -7.50
CA GLY A 16 -3.75 10.85 -7.08
C GLY A 16 -3.86 11.32 -5.62
N GLY A 17 -5.08 11.57 -5.14
CA GLY A 17 -5.32 12.13 -3.80
C GLY A 17 -4.85 11.27 -2.63
N HIS A 18 -4.58 9.98 -2.85
CA HIS A 18 -4.03 9.09 -1.83
C HIS A 18 -2.56 8.74 -2.11
N ILE A 19 -2.22 8.46 -3.38
CA ILE A 19 -0.87 8.02 -3.71
C ILE A 19 0.18 9.14 -3.59
N TYR A 20 -0.14 10.38 -3.95
CA TYR A 20 0.83 11.48 -3.85
C TYR A 20 1.22 11.81 -2.41
N PRO A 21 0.29 11.87 -1.43
CA PRO A 21 0.66 11.94 -0.01
C PRO A 21 1.61 10.82 0.41
N ALA A 22 1.37 9.58 -0.02
CA ALA A 22 2.25 8.46 0.32
C ALA A 22 3.66 8.63 -0.29
N ILE A 23 3.76 9.10 -1.53
CA ILE A 23 5.04 9.38 -2.18
C ILE A 23 5.81 10.48 -1.44
N VAL A 24 5.14 11.59 -1.09
CA VAL A 24 5.80 12.69 -0.37
C VAL A 24 6.32 12.24 1.00
N ILE A 25 5.57 11.41 1.72
CA ILE A 25 6.02 10.81 2.98
C ILE A 25 7.24 9.91 2.74
N ALA A 26 7.22 9.08 1.70
CA ALA A 26 8.34 8.21 1.36
C ALA A 26 9.62 8.99 1.01
N ASP A 27 9.50 10.03 0.18
CA ASP A 27 10.61 10.90 -0.21
C ASP A 27 11.22 11.56 1.02
N GLU A 28 10.38 12.06 1.93
CA GLU A 28 10.85 12.74 3.15
C GLU A 28 11.53 11.77 4.12
N ILE A 29 11.00 10.55 4.29
CA ILE A 29 11.65 9.51 5.10
C ILE A 29 13.02 9.17 4.52
N ARG A 30 13.11 8.95 3.21
CA ARG A 30 14.38 8.63 2.54
C ARG A 30 15.37 9.80 2.60
N ARG A 31 14.88 11.05 2.59
CA ARG A 31 15.71 12.25 2.76
C ARG A 31 16.31 12.34 4.16
N LEU A 32 15.52 12.03 5.20
CA LEU A 32 15.93 12.09 6.60
C LEU A 32 16.78 10.89 7.02
N ASN A 33 16.46 9.70 6.49
CA ASN A 33 17.20 8.46 6.70
C ASN A 33 17.44 7.75 5.35
N PRO A 34 18.59 8.00 4.70
CA PRO A 34 18.92 7.39 3.40
C PRO A 34 19.03 5.86 3.43
N SER A 35 19.22 5.27 4.62
CA SER A 35 19.30 3.81 4.78
C SER A 35 17.93 3.13 4.90
N ALA A 36 16.85 3.90 5.07
CA ALA A 36 15.50 3.40 5.23
C ALA A 36 15.05 2.56 4.03
N GLN A 37 14.37 1.45 4.30
CA GLN A 37 13.77 0.61 3.25
C GLN A 37 12.30 0.97 3.12
N ILE A 38 11.89 1.27 1.89
CA ILE A 38 10.53 1.71 1.60
C ILE A 38 9.85 0.72 0.66
N LEU A 39 8.71 0.21 1.09
CA LEU A 39 7.87 -0.68 0.30
C LEU A 39 6.47 -0.08 0.14
N PHE A 40 6.00 0.02 -1.09
CA PHE A 40 4.60 0.36 -1.35
C PHE A 40 3.74 -0.89 -1.48
N VAL A 41 2.51 -0.83 -0.99
CA VAL A 41 1.46 -1.83 -1.27
C VAL A 41 0.27 -1.16 -1.94
N GLY A 42 0.04 -1.56 -3.19
CA GLY A 42 -0.93 -0.96 -4.11
C GLY A 42 -1.79 -1.99 -4.84
N THR A 43 -2.48 -1.54 -5.88
CA THR A 43 -3.20 -2.39 -6.82
C THR A 43 -2.58 -2.29 -8.21
N ARG A 44 -2.74 -3.32 -9.05
CA ARG A 44 -2.27 -3.27 -10.44
C ARG A 44 -3.08 -2.32 -11.34
N ARG A 45 -4.19 -1.78 -10.83
CA ARG A 45 -5.17 -1.01 -11.60
C ARG A 45 -5.10 0.49 -11.30
N GLY A 46 -4.68 0.85 -10.10
CA GLY A 46 -4.60 2.24 -9.67
C GLY A 46 -3.36 2.95 -10.22
N LEU A 47 -3.35 4.28 -10.07
CA LEU A 47 -2.27 5.16 -10.50
C LEU A 47 -0.91 4.76 -9.91
N GLU A 48 -0.90 4.20 -8.70
CA GLU A 48 0.29 3.74 -7.99
C GLU A 48 1.14 2.74 -8.78
N SER A 49 0.50 1.86 -9.56
CA SER A 49 1.19 0.86 -10.39
C SER A 49 2.13 1.45 -11.45
N LYS A 50 1.91 2.71 -11.83
CA LYS A 50 2.72 3.42 -12.82
C LYS A 50 3.67 4.41 -12.18
N VAL A 51 3.19 5.17 -11.20
CA VAL A 51 3.95 6.29 -10.62
C VAL A 51 5.04 5.78 -9.68
N VAL A 52 4.73 4.82 -8.80
CA VAL A 52 5.67 4.36 -7.77
C VAL A 52 6.94 3.72 -8.36
N PRO A 53 6.86 2.78 -9.33
CA PRO A 53 8.07 2.22 -9.93
C PRO A 53 8.89 3.24 -10.70
N ARG A 54 8.24 4.23 -11.34
CA ARG A 54 8.94 5.30 -12.09
C ARG A 54 9.78 6.20 -11.18
N LEU A 55 9.39 6.34 -9.92
CA LEU A 55 10.13 7.08 -8.90
C LEU A 55 11.20 6.20 -8.21
N GLY A 56 11.37 4.95 -8.63
CA GLY A 56 12.40 4.05 -8.11
C GLY A 56 12.04 3.37 -6.79
N TYR A 57 10.76 3.35 -6.42
CA TYR A 57 10.27 2.65 -5.24
C TYR A 57 9.80 1.23 -5.56
N GLU A 58 10.04 0.31 -4.63
CA GLU A 58 9.48 -1.05 -4.71
C GLU A 58 7.97 -1.01 -4.41
N ILE A 59 7.20 -1.81 -5.16
CA ILE A 59 5.76 -1.96 -4.95
C ILE A 59 5.33 -3.43 -5.03
N LYS A 60 4.55 -3.87 -4.05
CA LYS A 60 3.77 -5.12 -4.11
C LYS A 60 2.31 -4.80 -4.40
N TYR A 61 1.61 -5.80 -4.91
CA TYR A 61 0.24 -5.64 -5.37
C TYR A 61 -0.72 -6.61 -4.66
N ILE A 62 -1.86 -6.08 -4.23
CA ILE A 62 -3.01 -6.87 -3.77
C ILE A 62 -4.21 -6.63 -4.71
N ASP A 63 -5.11 -7.61 -4.81
CA ASP A 63 -6.32 -7.51 -5.65
C ASP A 63 -7.51 -7.05 -4.79
N VAL A 64 -7.57 -5.74 -4.55
CA VAL A 64 -8.75 -5.10 -3.94
C VAL A 64 -9.55 -4.32 -4.99
N ARG A 65 -10.87 -4.24 -4.80
CA ARG A 65 -11.76 -3.49 -5.71
C ARG A 65 -12.65 -2.54 -4.94
N PHE A 66 -13.08 -1.49 -5.64
CA PHE A 66 -14.10 -0.55 -5.17
C PHE A 66 -15.43 -1.27 -4.93
N LEU A 67 -16.05 -1.01 -3.79
CA LEU A 67 -17.43 -1.44 -3.54
C LEU A 67 -18.37 -0.63 -4.45
N VAL A 68 -19.23 -1.30 -5.22
CA VAL A 68 -20.20 -0.60 -6.07
C VAL A 68 -21.34 -0.13 -5.17
N ARG A 69 -21.74 1.15 -5.30
CA ARG A 69 -22.81 1.78 -4.48
C ARG A 69 -24.18 1.10 -4.58
N ARG A 70 -24.39 0.18 -5.53
CA ARG A 70 -25.60 -0.63 -5.69
C ARG A 70 -25.36 -2.05 -5.21
N LEU A 71 -26.28 -2.60 -4.43
CA LEU A 71 -26.29 -4.01 -4.03
C LEU A 71 -26.45 -4.88 -5.28
N THR A 72 -25.33 -5.42 -5.75
CA THR A 72 -25.25 -6.29 -6.93
C THR A 72 -24.45 -7.53 -6.57
N LEU A 73 -24.62 -8.63 -7.33
CA LEU A 73 -23.78 -9.83 -7.20
C LEU A 73 -22.27 -9.53 -7.28
N LYS A 74 -21.89 -8.43 -7.95
CA LYS A 74 -20.51 -7.94 -8.01
C LYS A 74 -19.95 -7.49 -6.65
N ASN A 75 -20.81 -7.11 -5.69
CA ASN A 75 -20.37 -6.75 -4.35
C ASN A 75 -19.94 -7.96 -3.53
N PHE A 76 -20.56 -9.14 -3.72
CA PHE A 76 -20.09 -10.38 -3.07
C PHE A 76 -18.67 -10.74 -3.52
N VAL A 77 -18.39 -10.64 -4.82
CA VAL A 77 -17.03 -10.83 -5.37
C VAL A 77 -16.06 -9.79 -4.79
N THR A 78 -16.52 -8.56 -4.56
CA THR A 78 -15.69 -7.49 -3.99
C THR A 78 -15.36 -7.75 -2.52
N ILE A 79 -16.33 -8.22 -1.73
CA ILE A 79 -16.12 -8.62 -0.33
C ILE A 79 -15.15 -9.81 -0.26
N TYR A 80 -15.35 -10.84 -1.09
CA TYR A 80 -14.44 -11.98 -1.16
C TYR A 80 -13.00 -11.55 -1.48
N LYS A 81 -12.83 -10.64 -2.47
CA LYS A 81 -11.53 -10.06 -2.81
C LYS A 81 -10.94 -9.22 -1.68
N ALA A 82 -11.77 -8.46 -0.96
CA ALA A 82 -11.30 -7.71 0.20
C ALA A 82 -10.75 -8.65 1.29
N LEU A 83 -11.46 -9.74 1.60
CA LEU A 83 -10.99 -10.74 2.56
C LEU A 83 -9.69 -11.41 2.11
N THR A 84 -9.59 -11.87 0.86
CA THR A 84 -8.35 -12.47 0.34
C THR A 84 -7.20 -11.47 0.28
N SER A 85 -7.50 -10.19 0.06
CA SER A 85 -6.49 -9.13 0.08
C SER A 85 -5.91 -8.88 1.47
N VAL A 86 -6.67 -9.11 2.56
CA VAL A 86 -6.13 -9.06 3.93
C VAL A 86 -5.06 -10.13 4.12
N PHE A 87 -5.32 -11.38 3.72
CA PHE A 87 -4.33 -12.45 3.80
C PHE A 87 -3.09 -12.18 2.93
N ALA A 88 -3.29 -11.60 1.74
CA ALA A 88 -2.19 -11.20 0.87
C ALA A 88 -1.34 -10.08 1.50
N SER A 89 -1.98 -9.06 2.09
CA SER A 89 -1.31 -8.01 2.85
C SER A 89 -0.54 -8.58 4.03
N GLN A 90 -1.13 -9.52 4.77
CA GLN A 90 -0.48 -10.16 5.91
C GLN A 90 0.78 -10.93 5.49
N LYS A 91 0.74 -11.61 4.34
CA LYS A 91 1.92 -12.26 3.78
C LYS A 91 3.02 -11.24 3.47
N ILE A 92 2.67 -10.11 2.83
CA ILE A 92 3.63 -9.04 2.51
C ILE A 92 4.25 -8.47 3.80
N ILE A 93 3.43 -8.20 4.83
CA ILE A 93 3.90 -7.68 6.12
C ILE A 93 4.85 -8.68 6.79
N ARG A 94 4.53 -9.98 6.79
CA ARG A 94 5.39 -11.03 7.36
C ARG A 94 6.72 -11.20 6.63
N GLU A 95 6.73 -11.03 5.32
CA GLU A 95 7.95 -11.12 4.50
C GLU A 95 8.83 -9.88 4.63
N PHE A 96 8.23 -8.68 4.53
CA PHE A 96 8.97 -7.42 4.59
C PHE A 96 9.40 -7.06 6.02
N LYS A 97 8.55 -7.39 7.01
CA LYS A 97 8.69 -7.04 8.43
C LYS A 97 8.87 -5.53 8.63
N PRO A 98 7.88 -4.70 8.26
CA PRO A 98 7.96 -3.27 8.47
C PRO A 98 7.93 -2.91 9.96
N ASP A 99 8.67 -1.88 10.34
CA ASP A 99 8.57 -1.25 11.65
C ASP A 99 7.36 -0.30 11.71
N ILE A 100 7.02 0.30 10.56
CA ILE A 100 5.96 1.30 10.43
C ILE A 100 5.11 1.00 9.19
N VAL A 101 3.79 1.06 9.36
CA VAL A 101 2.81 1.01 8.25
C VAL A 101 2.09 2.35 8.16
N VAL A 102 2.13 3.00 6.99
CA VAL A 102 1.48 4.29 6.75
C VAL A 102 0.36 4.13 5.72
N GLY A 103 -0.87 4.31 6.16
CA GLY A 103 -2.05 4.37 5.30
C GLY A 103 -2.48 5.81 5.01
N THR A 104 -2.41 6.21 3.74
CA THR A 104 -2.85 7.55 3.29
C THR A 104 -4.27 7.56 2.73
N GLY A 105 -4.94 6.40 2.75
CA GLY A 105 -6.34 6.24 2.36
C GLY A 105 -6.54 5.55 1.01
N GLY A 106 -7.81 5.42 0.62
CA GLY A 106 -8.21 4.61 -0.51
C GLY A 106 -8.43 3.14 -0.12
N TYR A 107 -9.08 2.38 -1.01
CA TYR A 107 -9.56 1.03 -0.72
C TYR A 107 -8.45 0.01 -0.45
N VAL A 108 -7.22 0.32 -0.87
CA VAL A 108 -6.04 -0.51 -0.61
C VAL A 108 -5.53 -0.40 0.82
N SER A 109 -5.75 0.74 1.49
CA SER A 109 -5.23 0.96 2.84
C SER A 109 -5.93 0.10 3.89
N GLY A 110 -7.22 -0.19 3.72
CA GLY A 110 -7.99 -0.99 4.69
C GLY A 110 -7.37 -2.37 4.92
N PRO A 111 -7.23 -3.23 3.89
CA PRO A 111 -6.65 -4.56 4.05
C PRO A 111 -5.20 -4.57 4.52
N VAL A 112 -4.44 -3.52 4.27
CA VAL A 112 -3.02 -3.43 4.66
C VAL A 112 -2.87 -2.99 6.11
N VAL A 113 -3.67 -2.03 6.56
CA VAL A 113 -3.64 -1.54 7.95
C VAL A 113 -4.30 -2.54 8.92
N LEU A 114 -5.23 -3.36 8.44
CA LEU A 114 -5.91 -4.40 9.24
C LEU A 114 -5.11 -5.70 9.43
N ALA A 115 -4.07 -5.93 8.62
CA ALA A 115 -3.35 -7.21 8.53
C ALA A 115 -2.20 -7.32 9.53
#